data_AF-A0A9Q5Z983-F1
#
_entry.id   AF-A0A9Q5Z983-F1
#
_cell.length_a   1.000
_cell.length_b   1.000
_cell.length_c   1.000
_cell.angle_alpha   90.00
_cell.angle_beta   90.00
_cell.angle_gamma   90.00
#
_symmetry.space_group_name_H-M   'P 1'
#
loop_
_entity.id
_entity.type
_entity.pdbx_description
1 polymer ?
#
loop_
_entity_poly.entity_id
_entity_poly.type
_entity_poly.pdbx_seq_one_letter_code
_entity_poly.pdbx_strand_id
1 'polypeptide(L)'
;MSNNIVKQSSLKAQNIDVPQNNDVLFTCVKSLGLAKIERHVFICADQSDAKCCLKETSLDSWEYLKKRLRELSLDKPSDKNHSCIFRTKANCLRVCCFGPILVVYPDGVWYCQATPKIIERIIQEHLIGNKVVEEYAFLIHPL
;
A
#
# COMPACT_ATOMS: atom_id res chain seq x y z
N MET A 1 24.57 42.18 -1.56
CA MET A 1 24.46 41.35 -2.77
C MET A 1 23.70 40.08 -2.40
N SER A 2 22.86 39.62 -3.31
CA SER A 2 21.57 39.01 -3.03
C SER A 2 21.57 37.63 -2.37
N ASN A 3 20.53 37.42 -1.56
CA ASN A 3 19.99 36.13 -1.11
C ASN A 3 19.86 35.14 -2.27
N ASN A 4 19.99 33.84 -1.97
CA ASN A 4 19.15 32.85 -2.64
C ASN A 4 18.78 31.69 -1.71
N ILE A 5 17.53 31.78 -1.27
CA ILE A 5 16.72 30.76 -0.63
C ILE A 5 16.48 29.66 -1.68
N VAL A 6 16.89 28.43 -1.38
CA VAL A 6 16.56 27.26 -2.20
C VAL A 6 15.05 27.02 -2.07
N LYS A 7 14.29 27.49 -3.05
CA LYS A 7 12.87 27.15 -3.19
C LYS A 7 12.77 25.68 -3.56
N GLN A 8 12.18 24.90 -2.66
CA GLN A 8 11.74 23.53 -2.85
C GLN A 8 10.76 23.49 -4.03
N SER A 9 11.23 23.10 -5.21
CA SER A 9 10.42 22.98 -6.41
C SER A 9 9.53 21.75 -6.29
N SER A 10 8.22 21.97 -6.27
CA SER A 10 7.21 20.92 -6.40
C SER A 10 7.48 20.10 -7.66
N LEU A 11 7.64 18.79 -7.49
CA LEU A 11 7.68 17.83 -8.58
C LEU A 11 6.33 17.89 -9.31
N LYS A 12 6.30 18.61 -10.44
CA LYS A 12 5.18 18.54 -11.39
C LYS A 12 5.23 17.16 -12.02
N ALA A 13 4.15 16.39 -11.87
CA ALA A 13 3.96 15.14 -12.60
C ALA A 13 4.21 15.40 -14.10
N GLN A 14 5.19 14.70 -14.67
CA GLN A 14 5.58 14.87 -16.07
C GLN A 14 4.48 14.30 -16.97
N ASN A 15 4.20 14.99 -18.07
CA ASN A 15 3.19 14.62 -19.06
C ASN A 15 3.59 13.31 -19.76
N ILE A 16 2.82 12.25 -19.51
CA ILE A 16 2.89 10.99 -20.23
C ILE A 16 1.84 11.10 -21.36
N ASP A 17 2.25 10.90 -22.62
CA ASP A 17 1.33 10.87 -23.76
C ASP A 17 0.46 9.61 -23.70
N VAL A 18 -0.66 9.71 -22.99
CA VAL A 18 -1.67 8.65 -22.83
C VAL A 18 -2.73 8.78 -23.94
N PRO A 19 -3.19 7.68 -24.57
CA PRO A 19 -4.16 7.72 -25.67
C PRO A 19 -5.49 8.39 -25.28
N GLN A 20 -6.18 8.93 -26.29
CA GLN A 20 -7.34 9.83 -26.21
C GLN A 20 -8.56 9.28 -25.44
N ASN A 21 -8.50 9.29 -24.11
CA ASN A 21 -9.66 9.50 -23.24
C ASN A 21 -9.20 10.12 -21.90
N ASN A 22 -8.43 11.22 -22.00
CA ASN A 22 -7.78 11.90 -20.88
C ASN A 22 -8.75 12.23 -19.72
N ASP A 23 -10.01 12.54 -20.03
CA ASP A 23 -11.01 12.90 -19.04
C ASP A 23 -11.41 11.73 -18.14
N VAL A 24 -11.49 10.52 -18.69
CA VAL A 24 -11.83 9.32 -17.92
C VAL A 24 -10.72 8.98 -16.94
N LEU A 25 -9.46 8.97 -17.41
CA LEU A 25 -8.32 8.66 -16.56
C LEU A 25 -8.12 9.73 -15.48
N PHE A 26 -8.31 11.01 -15.82
CA PHE A 26 -8.27 12.09 -14.84
C PHE A 26 -9.38 11.96 -13.78
N THR A 27 -10.58 11.53 -14.19
CA THR A 27 -11.68 11.22 -13.26
C THR A 27 -11.30 10.06 -12.34
N CYS A 28 -10.70 9.00 -12.85
CA CYS A 28 -10.20 7.87 -12.04
C CYS A 28 -9.13 8.32 -11.04
N VAL A 29 -8.15 9.11 -11.48
CA VAL A 29 -7.09 9.65 -10.61
C VAL A 29 -7.68 10.42 -9.43
N LYS A 30 -8.65 11.30 -9.70
CA LYS A 30 -9.34 12.08 -8.68
C LYS A 30 -10.19 11.20 -7.76
N SER A 31 -11.00 10.31 -8.32
CA SER A 31 -11.92 9.45 -7.57
C SER A 31 -11.21 8.49 -6.62
N LEU A 32 -10.06 7.95 -7.05
CA LEU A 32 -9.24 7.03 -6.26
C LEU A 32 -8.24 7.75 -5.36
N GLY A 33 -8.05 9.06 -5.52
CA GLY A 33 -7.06 9.83 -4.76
C GLY A 33 -5.62 9.42 -5.05
N LEU A 34 -5.29 9.02 -6.28
CA LEU A 34 -3.98 8.43 -6.59
C LEU A 34 -2.80 9.36 -6.26
N ALA A 35 -2.98 10.67 -6.44
CA ALA A 35 -1.97 11.68 -6.10
C ALA A 35 -1.79 11.93 -4.59
N LYS A 36 -2.57 11.24 -3.75
CA LYS A 36 -2.57 11.36 -2.28
C LYS A 36 -2.21 10.04 -1.59
N ILE A 37 -1.78 9.03 -2.35
CA ILE A 37 -1.30 7.77 -1.80
C ILE A 37 0.00 8.04 -1.06
N GLU A 38 0.00 7.80 0.25
CA GLU A 38 1.21 7.88 1.08
C GLU A 38 1.89 6.53 1.19
N ARG A 39 1.10 5.46 1.31
CA ARG A 39 1.58 4.08 1.32
C ARG A 39 0.79 3.19 0.38
N HIS A 40 1.46 2.25 -0.26
CA HIS A 40 0.83 1.21 -1.08
C HIS A 40 1.19 -0.17 -0.54
N VAL A 41 0.17 -0.88 -0.07
CA VAL A 41 0.27 -2.24 0.42
C VAL A 41 0.01 -3.22 -0.72
N PHE A 42 0.95 -4.13 -0.96
CA PHE A 42 0.74 -5.30 -1.83
C PHE A 42 0.69 -6.54 -0.95
N ILE A 43 -0.30 -7.40 -1.18
CA ILE A 43 -0.42 -8.68 -0.46
C ILE A 43 -0.62 -9.81 -1.45
N CYS A 44 0.08 -10.93 -1.23
CA CYS A 44 -0.21 -12.19 -1.93
C CYS A 44 -1.59 -12.70 -1.51
N ALA A 45 -2.54 -12.71 -2.42
CA ALA A 45 -3.83 -13.36 -2.20
C ALA A 45 -4.47 -13.83 -3.49
N ASP A 46 -5.34 -14.84 -3.37
CA ASP A 46 -6.00 -15.49 -4.51
C ASP A 46 -4.95 -16.05 -5.50
N GLN A 47 -3.96 -16.77 -4.96
CA GLN A 47 -2.88 -17.32 -5.76
C GLN A 47 -3.41 -18.39 -6.71
N SER A 48 -2.85 -18.44 -7.92
CA SER A 48 -3.15 -19.53 -8.87
C SER A 48 -2.49 -20.83 -8.45
N ASP A 49 -1.33 -20.74 -7.78
CA ASP A 49 -0.59 -21.84 -7.20
C ASP A 49 -0.21 -21.48 -5.75
N ALA A 50 -0.87 -22.14 -4.79
CA ALA A 50 -0.88 -21.80 -3.37
C ALA A 50 0.34 -22.37 -2.61
N LYS A 51 1.55 -21.97 -3.01
CA LYS A 51 2.80 -22.52 -2.43
C LYS A 51 3.14 -22.03 -1.02
N CYS A 52 2.75 -20.81 -0.67
CA CYS A 52 3.18 -20.18 0.59
C CYS A 52 2.20 -20.29 1.75
N CYS A 53 0.91 -20.41 1.45
CA CYS A 53 -0.19 -20.63 2.38
C CYS A 53 -1.40 -21.14 1.59
N LEU A 54 -2.44 -21.62 2.29
CA LEU A 54 -3.70 -21.99 1.66
C LEU A 54 -4.35 -20.77 0.99
N LYS A 55 -5.12 -21.03 -0.09
CA LYS A 55 -5.79 -19.99 -0.86
C LYS A 55 -6.79 -19.22 0.01
N GLU A 56 -7.56 -19.94 0.81
CA GLU A 56 -8.58 -19.42 1.72
C GLU A 56 -7.95 -18.46 2.76
N THR A 57 -6.84 -18.87 3.38
CA THR A 57 -6.09 -18.03 4.33
C THR A 57 -5.65 -16.70 3.71
N SER A 58 -5.25 -16.71 2.43
CA SER A 58 -4.85 -15.50 1.73
C SER A 58 -6.04 -14.59 1.40
N LEU A 59 -7.19 -15.17 1.06
CA LEU A 59 -8.43 -14.45 0.77
C LEU A 59 -8.98 -13.79 2.04
N ASP A 60 -8.97 -14.51 3.17
CA ASP A 60 -9.37 -13.96 4.48
C ASP A 60 -8.52 -12.74 4.85
N SER A 61 -7.22 -12.82 4.61
CA SER A 61 -6.26 -11.74 4.86
C SER A 61 -6.51 -10.53 3.96
N TRP A 62 -6.78 -10.76 2.66
CA TRP A 62 -7.14 -9.70 1.72
C TRP A 62 -8.45 -8.99 2.09
N GLU A 63 -9.50 -9.77 2.41
CA GLU A 63 -10.80 -9.22 2.77
C GLU A 63 -10.73 -8.44 4.08
N TYR A 64 -9.98 -8.93 5.07
CA TYR A 64 -9.73 -8.21 6.31
C TYR A 64 -9.03 -6.86 6.05
N LEU A 65 -7.91 -6.85 5.31
CA LEU A 65 -7.18 -5.62 4.98
C LEU A 65 -8.09 -4.59 4.30
N LYS A 66 -8.84 -5.02 3.28
CA LYS A 66 -9.75 -4.14 2.51
C LYS A 66 -10.86 -3.58 3.40
N LYS A 67 -11.49 -4.41 4.23
CA LYS A 67 -12.55 -4.00 5.16
C LYS A 67 -12.01 -3.04 6.21
N ARG A 68 -10.88 -3.36 6.83
CA ARG A 68 -10.32 -2.60 7.94
C ARG A 68 -9.86 -1.21 7.55
N LEU A 69 -9.21 -1.07 6.39
CA LEU A 69 -8.83 0.25 5.87
C LEU A 69 -10.04 1.14 5.58
N ARG A 70 -11.17 0.57 5.16
CA ARG A 70 -12.44 1.30 4.96
C ARG A 70 -13.06 1.74 6.28
N GLU A 71 -13.12 0.85 7.27
CA GLU A 71 -13.65 1.16 8.61
C GLU A 71 -12.89 2.31 9.26
N LEU A 72 -11.57 2.35 9.06
CA LEU A 72 -10.69 3.40 9.57
C LEU A 72 -10.64 4.65 8.68
N SER A 73 -11.37 4.66 7.56
CA SER A 73 -11.35 5.75 6.56
C SER A 73 -9.93 6.09 6.06
N LEU A 74 -9.11 5.05 5.87
CA LEU A 74 -7.72 5.16 5.39
C LEU A 74 -7.59 4.88 3.89
N ASP A 75 -8.60 4.28 3.25
CA ASP A 75 -8.51 3.88 1.84
C ASP A 75 -8.88 4.99 0.84
N LYS A 76 -9.23 6.18 1.33
CA LYS A 76 -9.49 7.39 0.54
C LYS A 76 -9.09 8.65 1.32
N PRO A 77 -8.64 9.71 0.63
CA PRO A 77 -8.47 11.01 1.26
C PRO A 77 -9.80 11.55 1.80
N SER A 78 -9.73 12.28 2.90
CA SER A 78 -10.85 12.97 3.55
C SER A 78 -10.41 14.33 4.09
N ASP A 79 -11.35 15.11 4.63
CA ASP A 79 -11.04 16.40 5.25
C ASP A 79 -10.12 16.26 6.47
N LYS A 80 -10.18 15.12 7.17
CA LYS A 80 -9.37 14.83 8.36
C LYS A 80 -8.03 14.17 8.02
N ASN A 81 -7.98 13.43 6.92
CA ASN A 81 -6.78 12.73 6.47
C ASN A 81 -6.55 12.99 4.99
N HIS A 82 -5.59 13.86 4.67
CA HIS A 82 -5.32 14.26 3.29
C HIS A 82 -4.57 13.20 2.47
N SER A 83 -4.07 12.14 3.11
CA SER A 83 -3.44 11.00 2.45
C SER A 83 -4.32 9.76 2.52
N CYS A 84 -3.96 8.74 1.74
CA CYS A 84 -4.59 7.42 1.81
C CYS A 84 -3.57 6.28 1.68
N ILE A 85 -4.01 5.11 2.12
CA ILE A 85 -3.31 3.84 1.97
C ILE A 85 -3.96 3.08 0.82
N PHE A 86 -3.20 2.89 -0.25
CA PHE A 86 -3.64 2.09 -1.38
C PHE A 86 -3.35 0.61 -1.14
N ARG A 87 -4.15 -0.27 -1.76
CA ARG A 87 -3.95 -1.71 -1.67
C ARG A 87 -4.07 -2.38 -3.03
N THR A 88 -3.20 -3.35 -3.28
CA THR A 88 -3.27 -4.21 -4.46
C THR A 88 -3.19 -5.67 -4.04
N LYS A 89 -4.17 -6.45 -4.50
CA LYS A 89 -4.11 -7.90 -4.45
C LYS A 89 -3.12 -8.36 -5.52
N ALA A 90 -1.97 -8.88 -5.10
CA ALA A 90 -1.00 -9.51 -5.98
C ALA A 90 -1.24 -11.02 -5.98
N ASN A 91 -1.17 -11.66 -7.15
CA ASN A 91 -1.27 -13.11 -7.22
C ASN A 91 -0.08 -13.80 -6.53
N CYS A 92 1.15 -13.29 -6.74
CA CYS A 92 2.36 -13.80 -6.11
C CYS A 92 3.46 -12.73 -6.07
N LEU A 93 4.15 -12.58 -4.93
CA LEU A 93 5.32 -11.72 -4.73
C LEU A 93 6.65 -12.50 -4.80
N ARG A 94 6.61 -13.76 -5.25
CA ARG A 94 7.75 -14.68 -5.46
C ARG A 94 8.50 -15.15 -4.20
N VAL A 95 8.10 -14.71 -3.01
CA VAL A 95 8.65 -15.19 -1.72
C VAL A 95 7.72 -16.28 -1.17
N CYS A 96 7.78 -17.49 -1.71
CA CYS A 96 6.79 -18.53 -1.39
C CYS A 96 7.10 -19.30 -0.09
N CYS A 97 7.34 -18.59 1.02
CA CYS A 97 7.67 -19.17 2.32
C CYS A 97 6.94 -18.42 3.44
N PHE A 98 6.29 -19.13 4.36
CA PHE A 98 5.58 -18.53 5.52
C PHE A 98 4.55 -17.45 5.12
N GLY A 99 3.69 -17.75 4.14
CA GLY A 99 2.68 -16.80 3.64
C GLY A 99 1.50 -16.55 4.60
N PRO A 100 0.63 -15.58 4.29
CA PRO A 100 0.69 -14.66 3.16
C PRO A 100 1.84 -13.64 3.28
N ILE A 101 2.38 -13.22 2.13
CA ILE A 101 3.42 -12.18 2.07
C ILE A 101 2.78 -10.83 1.80
N LEU A 102 3.21 -9.81 2.53
CA LEU A 102 2.78 -8.43 2.39
C LEU A 102 3.99 -7.50 2.31
N VAL A 103 3.96 -6.51 1.43
CA VAL A 103 4.99 -5.47 1.33
C VAL A 103 4.36 -4.09 1.36
N VAL A 104 5.00 -3.16 2.07
CA VAL A 104 4.59 -1.76 2.19
C VAL A 104 5.58 -0.87 1.45
N TYR A 105 5.09 -0.14 0.44
CA TYR A 105 5.83 0.89 -0.27
C TYR A 105 5.39 2.29 0.19
N PRO A 106 6.30 3.29 0.21
CA PRO A 106 7.73 3.22 -0.11
C PRO A 106 8.62 2.71 1.03
N ASP A 107 8.03 2.37 2.19
CA ASP A 107 8.78 1.99 3.40
C ASP A 107 9.76 0.81 3.20
N GLY A 108 9.53 -0.03 2.19
CA GLY A 108 10.41 -1.14 1.85
C GLY A 108 10.38 -2.27 2.88
N VAL A 109 9.26 -2.39 3.60
CA VAL A 109 9.07 -3.36 4.68
C VAL A 109 8.29 -4.57 4.16
N TRP A 110 8.86 -5.76 4.36
CA TRP A 110 8.26 -7.03 3.97
C TRP A 110 7.87 -7.85 5.19
N TYR A 111 6.62 -8.29 5.20
CA TYR A 111 6.01 -9.08 6.26
C TYR A 111 5.68 -10.50 5.77
N CYS A 112 5.91 -11.48 6.65
CA CYS A 112 5.42 -12.85 6.50
C CYS A 112 4.22 -13.10 7.42
N GLN A 113 3.52 -14.22 7.22
CA GLN A 113 2.35 -14.61 8.02
C GLN A 113 1.32 -13.49 8.19
N ALA A 114 1.08 -12.72 7.11
CA ALA A 114 0.18 -11.56 7.10
C ALA A 114 -1.30 -12.01 7.18
N THR A 115 -1.67 -12.70 8.25
CA THR A 115 -3.02 -13.10 8.64
C THR A 115 -3.81 -11.90 9.15
N PRO A 116 -5.14 -11.97 9.30
CA PRO A 116 -5.94 -10.86 9.83
C PRO A 116 -5.41 -10.25 11.13
N LYS A 117 -4.98 -11.08 12.09
CA LYS A 117 -4.42 -10.61 13.36
C LYS A 117 -3.13 -9.81 13.16
N ILE A 118 -2.26 -10.25 12.25
CA ILE A 118 -0.98 -9.59 11.99
C ILE A 118 -1.19 -8.34 11.13
N ILE A 119 -2.13 -8.38 10.19
CA ILE A 119 -2.54 -7.20 9.43
C ILE A 119 -3.09 -6.11 10.35
N GLU A 120 -3.87 -6.42 11.39
CA GLU A 120 -4.31 -5.40 12.35
C GLU A 120 -3.11 -4.71 13.02
N ARG A 121 -2.10 -5.48 13.44
CA ARG A 121 -0.86 -4.92 13.99
C ARG A 121 -0.14 -4.05 12.97
N ILE A 122 -0.01 -4.52 11.72
CA ILE A 122 0.61 -3.73 10.64
C ILE A 122 -0.17 -2.42 10.42
N ILE A 123 -1.50 -2.44 10.42
CA ILE A 123 -2.31 -1.23 10.25
C ILE A 123 -2.08 -0.26 11.42
N GLN A 124 -2.28 -0.73 12.66
CA GLN A 124 -2.22 0.14 13.85
C GLN A 124 -0.81 0.63 14.15
N GLU A 125 0.17 -0.29 14.17
CA GLU A 125 1.53 0.03 14.55
C GLU A 125 2.28 0.67 13.39
N HIS A 126 2.26 0.06 12.21
CA HIS A 126 3.11 0.49 11.10
C HIS A 126 2.46 1.59 10.25
N LEU A 127 1.27 1.34 9.71
CA LEU A 127 0.67 2.27 8.74
C LEU A 127 0.14 3.55 9.40
N ILE A 128 -0.35 3.47 10.63
CA ILE A 128 -0.83 4.62 11.41
C ILE A 128 0.29 5.13 12.34
N GLY A 129 0.93 4.24 13.10
CA GLY A 129 1.89 4.59 14.14
C GLY A 129 3.35 4.77 13.67
N ASN A 130 3.64 4.54 12.38
CA ASN A 130 5.01 4.57 11.82
C ASN A 130 6.00 3.66 12.55
N LYS A 131 5.52 2.55 13.13
CA LYS A 131 6.31 1.57 13.88
C LYS A 131 6.20 0.19 13.25
N VAL A 132 7.30 -0.32 12.70
CA VAL A 132 7.35 -1.65 12.08
C VAL A 132 7.04 -2.75 13.10
N VAL A 133 6.27 -3.75 12.67
CA VAL A 133 6.01 -4.96 13.47
C VAL A 133 7.16 -5.94 13.29
N GLU A 134 8.30 -5.66 13.94
CA GLU A 134 9.59 -6.35 13.73
C GLU A 134 9.51 -7.88 13.81
N GLU A 135 8.64 -8.41 14.68
CA GLU A 135 8.41 -9.86 14.85
C GLU A 135 8.02 -10.57 13.54
N TYR A 136 7.33 -9.88 12.63
CA TYR A 136 6.87 -10.45 11.36
C TYR A 136 7.58 -9.83 10.14
N ALA A 137 8.40 -8.80 10.35
CA ALA A 137 9.16 -8.17 9.29
C ALA A 137 10.43 -8.98 9.02
N PHE A 138 10.57 -9.55 7.82
CA PHE A 138 11.76 -10.31 7.44
C PHE A 138 12.74 -9.51 6.58
N LEU A 139 12.35 -8.33 6.12
CA LEU A 139 13.20 -7.38 5.42
C LEU A 139 12.70 -5.95 5.63
N ILE A 140 13.63 -5.03 5.90
CA ILE A 140 13.41 -3.58 5.89
C ILE A 140 14.52 -2.99 5.03
N HIS A 141 14.16 -2.52 3.84
CA HIS A 141 15.10 -1.87 2.93
C HIS A 141 14.38 -0.73 2.19
N PRO A 142 14.54 0.52 2.65
CA PRO A 142 13.89 1.67 2.02
C PRO A 142 14.21 1.74 0.52
N LEU A 143 13.18 1.99 -0.30
CA LEU A 143 13.25 2.02 -1.76
C LEU A 143 13.23 3.44 -2.33
#